data_AF-A0A9P8TIX1-F1
#
_entry.id   AF-A0A9P8TIX1-F1
#
_cell.length_a   1.000
_cell.length_b   1.000
_cell.length_c   1.000
_cell.angle_alpha   90.00
_cell.angle_beta   90.00
_cell.angle_gamma   90.00
#
_symmetry.space_group_name_H-M   'P 1'
#
loop_
_entity.id
_entity.type
_entity.pdbx_description
1 polymer ?
#
loop_
_entity_poly.entity_id
_entity_poly.type
_entity_poly.pdbx_seq_one_letter_code
_entity_poly.pdbx_strand_id
1 'polypeptide(L)'
;MSDIPITTISRLFQTVVFTEEDTRITQQTLELSSEYLKMFVREAILRANEARINQNKNEGRNLGEKLIDDVLDTEHLSEIAGLLVLDF
;
A
#
# COMPACT_ATOMS: atom_id res chain seq x y z
N MET A 1 12.61 0.49 2.37
CA MET A 1 11.49 -0.46 2.36
C MET A 1 12.05 -1.77 1.87
N SER A 2 11.96 -2.83 2.67
CA SER A 2 12.54 -4.14 2.34
C SER A 2 11.90 -4.70 1.08
N ASP A 3 12.68 -5.35 0.21
CA ASP A 3 12.12 -6.00 -0.98
C ASP A 3 11.20 -7.15 -0.58
N ILE A 4 10.07 -7.27 -1.27
CA ILE A 4 9.11 -8.36 -1.02
C ILE A 4 9.75 -9.65 -1.53
N PRO A 5 9.84 -10.72 -0.71
CA PRO A 5 10.42 -11.97 -1.16
C PRO A 5 9.65 -12.53 -2.37
N ILE A 6 10.36 -12.78 -3.46
CA ILE A 6 9.82 -13.31 -4.72
C ILE A 6 9.05 -14.63 -4.49
N THR A 7 9.53 -15.45 -3.55
CA THR A 7 8.87 -16.72 -3.17
C THR A 7 7.49 -16.51 -2.55
N THR A 8 7.29 -15.42 -1.80
CA THR A 8 5.98 -15.05 -1.22
C THR A 8 5.00 -14.67 -2.32
N ILE A 9 5.45 -13.86 -3.28
CA ILE A 9 4.63 -13.45 -4.41
C ILE A 9 4.29 -14.68 -5.28
N SER A 10 5.26 -15.55 -5.54
CA SER A 10 5.02 -16.80 -6.28
C SER A 10 3.94 -17.65 -5.63
N ARG A 11 4.00 -17.81 -4.30
CA ARG A 11 2.97 -18.52 -3.54
C ARG A 11 1.62 -17.83 -3.63
N LEU A 12 1.57 -16.51 -3.43
CA LEU A 12 0.33 -15.73 -3.54
C LEU A 12 -0.37 -15.97 -4.89
N PHE A 13 0.38 -15.89 -5.99
CA PHE A 13 -0.17 -16.13 -7.32
C PHE A 13 -0.74 -17.53 -7.47
N GLN A 14 -0.01 -18.56 -7.01
CA GLN A 14 -0.43 -19.94 -7.12
C GLN A 14 -1.60 -20.32 -6.20
N THR A 15 -1.69 -19.72 -5.02
CA THR A 15 -2.69 -20.14 -4.02
C THR A 15 -3.96 -19.29 -4.03
N VAL A 16 -3.90 -18.05 -4.53
CA VAL A 16 -5.01 -17.11 -4.45
C VAL A 16 -5.40 -16.52 -5.80
N VAL A 17 -4.44 -16.24 -6.69
CA VAL A 17 -4.70 -15.45 -7.91
C VAL A 17 -5.06 -16.33 -9.11
N PHE A 18 -4.34 -17.42 -9.31
CA PHE A 18 -4.58 -18.33 -10.44
C PHE A 18 -5.75 -19.25 -10.14
N THR A 19 -6.71 -19.27 -11.07
CA THR A 19 -7.87 -20.16 -11.01
C THR A 19 -7.49 -21.59 -11.38
N GLU A 20 -6.59 -21.75 -12.37
CA GLU A 20 -6.16 -23.05 -12.88
C GLU A 20 -4.81 -23.46 -12.25
N GLU A 21 -4.73 -24.68 -11.70
CA GLU A 21 -3.56 -25.19 -10.96
C GLU A 21 -2.29 -25.36 -11.82
N ASP A 22 -2.44 -25.46 -13.14
CA ASP A 22 -1.34 -25.61 -14.09
C ASP A 22 -0.78 -24.26 -14.57
N THR A 23 -1.40 -23.14 -14.21
CA THR A 23 -0.92 -21.80 -14.57
C THR A 23 0.49 -21.58 -14.02
N ARG A 24 1.41 -21.11 -14.86
CA ARG A 24 2.80 -20.80 -14.49
C ARG A 24 3.11 -19.35 -14.83
N ILE A 25 3.97 -18.74 -14.01
CA ILE A 25 4.47 -17.39 -14.20
C ILE A 25 5.98 -17.44 -14.37
N THR A 26 6.51 -16.66 -15.30
CA THR A 26 7.96 -16.58 -15.51
C THR A 26 8.62 -15.81 -14.36
N GLN A 27 9.89 -16.09 -14.11
CA GLN A 27 10.66 -15.37 -13.09
C GLN A 27 10.68 -13.85 -13.35
N GLN A 28 10.88 -13.44 -14.61
CA GLN A 28 10.92 -12.02 -14.98
C GLN A 28 9.59 -11.30 -14.72
N THR A 29 8.46 -11.96 -15.02
CA THR A 29 7.13 -11.40 -14.72
C THR A 29 6.88 -11.30 -13.22
N LEU A 30 7.39 -12.27 -12.46
CA LEU A 30 7.28 -12.29 -11.01
C LEU A 30 8.10 -11.16 -10.35
N GLU A 31 9.31 -10.93 -10.85
CA GLU A 31 10.16 -9.79 -10.45
C GLU A 31 9.47 -8.44 -10.77
N LEU A 32 8.87 -8.31 -11.97
CA LEU A 32 8.11 -7.12 -12.33
C LEU A 32 6.90 -6.91 -11.41
N SER A 33 6.19 -8.00 -11.08
CA SER A 33 5.06 -7.97 -10.14
C SER A 33 5.49 -7.54 -8.75
N SER A 34 6.70 -7.92 -8.31
CA SER A 34 7.29 -7.47 -7.05
C SER A 34 7.51 -5.96 -7.03
N GLU A 35 8.08 -5.40 -8.10
CA GLU A 35 8.29 -3.95 -8.18
C GLU A 35 6.95 -3.19 -8.27
N TYR A 36 5.96 -3.74 -8.98
CA TYR A 36 4.62 -3.16 -9.04
C TYR A 36 3.93 -3.13 -7.67
N LEU A 37 3.95 -4.24 -6.91
CA LEU A 37 3.41 -4.30 -5.56
C LEU A 37 4.14 -3.35 -4.61
N LYS A 38 5.46 -3.24 -4.74
CA LYS A 38 6.27 -2.28 -3.97
C LYS A 38 5.86 -0.84 -4.28
N MET A 39 5.62 -0.51 -5.55
CA MET A 39 5.12 0.80 -5.96
C MET A 39 3.73 1.06 -5.36
N PHE A 40 2.80 0.10 -5.45
CA PHE A 40 1.46 0.19 -4.87
C PHE A 40 1.50 0.48 -3.36
N VAL A 41 2.24 -0.30 -2.58
CA VAL A 41 2.31 -0.10 -1.12
C VAL A 41 2.99 1.23 -0.78
N ARG A 42 4.00 1.64 -1.55
CA ARG A 42 4.65 2.94 -1.35
C ARG A 42 3.68 4.10 -1.60
N GLU A 43 2.91 4.06 -2.68
CA GLU A 43 1.90 5.06 -2.98
C GLU A 43 0.81 5.10 -1.90
N ALA A 44 0.36 3.94 -1.42
CA ALA A 44 -0.60 3.86 -0.33
C ALA A 44 -0.09 4.57 0.94
N ILE A 45 1.16 4.34 1.33
CA ILE A 45 1.78 4.97 2.51
C ILE A 45 1.94 6.48 2.32
N LEU A 46 2.44 6.91 1.15
CA LEU A 46 2.70 8.32 0.88
C LEU A 46 1.40 9.14 0.87
N ARG A 47 0.38 8.65 0.15
CA ARG A 47 -0.92 9.33 0.04
C ARG A 47 -1.70 9.31 1.36
N ALA A 48 -1.65 8.22 2.11
CA ALA A 48 -2.26 8.17 3.44
C ALA A 48 -1.57 9.17 4.40
N ASN A 49 -0.24 9.26 4.37
CA ASN A 49 0.47 10.25 5.18
C ASN A 49 0.18 11.69 4.74
N GLU A 50 -0.02 11.93 3.44
CA GLU A 50 -0.47 13.24 2.94
C GLU A 50 -1.87 13.60 3.45
N ALA A 51 -2.82 12.66 3.44
CA ALA A 51 -4.15 12.84 4.00
C ALA A 51 -4.09 13.23 5.48
N ARG A 52 -3.29 12.52 6.29
CA ARG A 52 -3.01 12.85 7.71
C ARG A 52 -2.48 14.27 7.90
N ILE A 53 -1.53 14.70 7.08
CA ILE A 53 -0.95 16.05 7.16
C ILE A 53 -2.01 17.11 6.82
N ASN A 54 -2.88 16.83 5.86
CA ASN A 54 -3.93 17.76 5.42
C ASN A 54 -5.06 17.87 6.45
N GLN A 55 -5.47 16.76 7.08
CA GLN A 55 -6.41 16.77 8.20
C GLN A 55 -5.88 17.62 9.37
N ASN A 56 -4.64 17.38 9.79
CA ASN A 56 -3.96 18.14 10.85
C ASN A 56 -3.87 19.66 10.57
N LYS A 57 -3.76 20.07 9.30
CA LYS A 57 -3.77 21.50 8.91
C LYS A 57 -5.16 22.12 9.01
N ASN A 58 -6.19 21.38 8.64
CA ASN A 58 -7.57 21.87 8.61
C ASN A 58 -8.16 22.01 10.01
N GLU A 59 -7.76 21.15 10.96
CA GLU A 59 -8.37 21.09 12.29
C GLU A 59 -7.77 22.07 13.32
N GLY A 60 -6.72 22.83 12.98
CA GLY A 60 -6.22 23.91 13.84
C GLY A 60 -5.94 23.52 15.30
N ARG A 61 -5.55 22.25 15.55
CA ARG A 61 -5.44 21.69 16.91
C ARG A 61 -4.29 22.31 17.72
N ASN A 62 -4.54 22.50 19.01
CA ASN A 62 -3.56 23.02 19.98
C ASN A 62 -2.31 22.12 20.03
N LEU A 63 -1.13 22.72 20.25
CA LEU A 63 0.19 22.06 20.20
C LEU A 63 0.34 20.78 21.05
N GLY A 64 -0.47 20.62 22.11
CA GLY A 64 -0.45 19.44 22.98
C GLY A 64 -1.17 18.21 22.40
N GLU A 65 -2.20 18.40 21.56
CA GLU A 65 -2.94 17.32 20.88
C GLU A 65 -2.17 16.83 19.63
N LYS A 66 -1.44 17.73 18.99
CA LYS A 66 -0.68 17.50 17.75
C LYS A 66 0.44 16.44 17.88
N LEU A 67 0.94 16.20 19.10
CA LEU A 67 1.99 15.20 19.33
C LEU A 67 1.43 13.77 19.48
N ILE A 68 0.15 13.63 19.82
CA ILE A 68 -0.52 12.33 19.95
C ILE A 68 -1.06 11.89 18.57
N ASP A 69 -1.44 12.85 17.73
CA ASP A 69 -2.03 12.67 16.41
C ASP A 69 -1.00 12.55 15.25
N ASP A 70 0.28 12.33 15.60
CA ASP A 70 1.36 12.13 14.62
C ASP A 70 1.55 10.66 14.21
N VAL A 71 0.49 9.86 14.33
CA VAL A 71 0.48 8.44 14.00
C VAL A 71 -0.30 8.22 12.72
N LEU A 72 0.26 7.42 11.80
CA LEU A 72 -0.45 7.01 10.59
C LEU A 72 -1.45 5.89 10.94
N ASP A 73 -2.73 6.24 11.03
CA ASP A 73 -3.83 5.29 11.26
C ASP A 73 -4.60 4.91 9.97
N THR A 74 -5.40 3.85 10.08
CA THR A 74 -6.26 3.24 9.06
C THR A 74 -7.28 4.20 8.44
N GLU A 75 -7.72 5.22 9.18
CA GLU A 75 -8.64 6.25 8.66
C GLU A 75 -8.03 7.03 7.49
N HIS A 76 -6.74 7.36 7.57
CA HIS A 76 -6.03 8.08 6.50
C HIS A 76 -5.88 7.24 5.24
N LEU A 77 -5.68 5.92 5.40
CA LEU A 77 -5.65 4.99 4.28
C LEU A 77 -7.06 4.85 3.67
N SER A 78 -8.10 4.77 4.51
CA SER A 78 -9.49 4.67 4.04
C SER A 78 -9.93 5.88 3.23
N GLU A 79 -9.46 7.09 3.57
CA GLU A 79 -9.75 8.32 2.82
C GLU A 79 -9.24 8.25 1.38
N ILE A 80 -8.05 7.67 1.17
CA ILE A 80 -7.40 7.61 -0.16
C ILE A 80 -7.63 6.28 -0.89
N ALA A 81 -8.15 5.25 -0.23
CA ALA A 81 -8.26 3.89 -0.76
C ALA A 81 -9.06 3.81 -2.06
N GLY A 82 -10.15 4.59 -2.18
CA GLY A 82 -10.97 4.59 -3.40
C GLY A 82 -10.19 5.06 -4.63
N LEU A 83 -9.43 6.15 -4.50
CA LEU A 83 -8.61 6.67 -5.60
C LEU A 83 -7.40 5.76 -5.86
N LEU A 84 -6.78 5.24 -4.80
CA LEU A 84 -5.66 4.31 -4.89
C LEU A 84 -6.02 3.05 -5.69
N VAL A 85 -7.23 2.49 -5.51
CA VAL A 85 -7.69 1.31 -6.25
C VAL A 85 -8.06 1.65 -7.70
N LEU A 86 -8.43 2.90 -8.02
CA LEU A 86 -8.70 3.30 -9.42
C LEU A 86 -7.42 3.46 -10.23
N ASP A 87 -6.30 3.79 -9.58
CA ASP A 87 -5.01 3.98 -10.24
C ASP A 87 -4.29 2.65 -10.59
N PHE A 88 -4.72 1.53 -10.01
CA PHE A 88 -4.06 0.22 -10.09
C PHE A 88 -5.01 -0.86 -10.62
#